data_AF-Q6ATV2-F1
#
_entry.id   AF-Q6ATV2-F1
#
_cell.length_a   1.000
_cell.length_b   1.000
_cell.length_c   1.000
_cell.angle_alpha   90.00
_cell.angle_beta   90.00
_cell.angle_gamma   90.00
#
_symmetry.space_group_name_H-M   'P 1'
#
loop_
_entity.id
_entity.type
_entity.pdbx_description
1 polymer ?
#
loop_
_entity_poly.entity_id
_entity_poly.type
_entity_poly.pdbx_seq_one_letter_code
_entity_poly.pdbx_strand_id
1 'polypeptide(L)'
;MAGTPPDGGGDRPWESYHTAYTNAKAGMEGVDKEKVQKVIYEMSKGSKYFENEQRKEAITKQKIDHLRAQCAKLTDNDISHFQKVAEHKILELEASRDLSKIWLHTDMDAFYATVEILENPSLKGKPLAVGSMSMIATASYEARKFGVRAAMPGFIGCKLCPELVFVRPNFERYTYYSELTRKVFQRYDPNFVATSLDEAYLNITKVCFDRGITGEEVATELRGAIHQETGLTCSAGVAPNRMIAKVCSDINKPNGQFILPNDQEAVTTFVSTLPIRKVLLFLVVKNGPCF
;
A
#
# COMPACT_ATOMS: atom_id res chain seq x y z
N MET A 1 15.72 41.11 -29.37
CA MET A 1 15.70 39.73 -29.91
C MET A 1 16.67 38.94 -29.05
N ALA A 2 16.29 37.94 -28.26
CA ALA A 2 15.50 36.78 -28.64
C ALA A 2 14.33 36.54 -27.68
N GLY A 3 13.14 36.33 -28.23
CA GLY A 3 12.00 35.83 -27.49
C GLY A 3 12.20 34.34 -27.22
N THR A 4 11.89 33.93 -26.00
CA THR A 4 11.65 32.54 -25.63
C THR A 4 10.61 31.96 -26.59
N PRO A 5 10.83 30.79 -27.21
CA PRO A 5 9.82 30.18 -28.06
C PRO A 5 8.59 29.84 -27.20
N PRO A 6 7.37 30.02 -27.74
CA PRO A 6 6.16 29.65 -27.02
C PRO A 6 6.19 28.14 -26.78
N ASP A 7 5.98 27.74 -25.52
CA ASP A 7 5.86 26.34 -25.14
C ASP A 7 4.77 25.72 -26.02
N GLY A 8 5.14 24.71 -26.80
CA GLY A 8 4.27 24.08 -27.78
C GLY A 8 3.12 23.40 -27.06
N GLY A 9 1.99 24.11 -26.94
CA GLY A 9 0.73 23.62 -26.42
C GLY A 9 0.13 22.56 -27.36
N GLY A 10 0.76 21.39 -27.43
CA GLY A 10 0.16 20.19 -27.97
C GLY A 10 -0.89 19.68 -26.99
N ASP A 11 -2.02 19.21 -27.53
CA ASP A 11 -3.04 18.51 -26.76
C ASP A 11 -2.38 17.37 -25.94
N ARG A 12 -2.66 17.33 -24.63
CA ARG A 12 -2.09 16.36 -23.68
C ARG A 12 -3.19 15.40 -23.21
N PRO A 13 -3.73 14.55 -24.09
CA PRO A 13 -4.91 13.72 -23.78
C PRO A 13 -4.61 12.66 -22.70
N TRP A 14 -3.35 12.40 -22.38
CA TRP A 14 -2.97 11.48 -21.31
C TRP A 14 -3.22 12.06 -19.90
N GLU A 15 -3.27 13.39 -19.72
CA GLU A 15 -3.42 14.01 -18.40
C GLU A 15 -4.73 13.64 -17.72
N SER A 16 -5.81 13.52 -18.50
CA SER A 16 -7.13 13.08 -18.04
C SER A 16 -7.25 11.56 -17.90
N TYR A 17 -6.27 10.79 -18.38
CA TYR A 17 -6.33 9.32 -18.31
C TYR A 17 -5.85 8.81 -16.96
N HIS A 18 -6.79 8.58 -16.04
CA HIS A 18 -6.52 8.05 -14.72
C HIS A 18 -6.82 6.55 -14.65
N THR A 19 -5.81 5.73 -14.36
CA THR A 19 -5.97 4.27 -14.21
C THR A 19 -5.42 3.80 -12.89
N ALA A 20 -5.76 2.57 -12.48
CA ALA A 20 -5.17 1.96 -11.30
C ALA A 20 -3.62 1.90 -11.34
N TYR A 21 -3.02 1.97 -12.54
CA TYR A 21 -1.57 1.91 -12.77
C TYR A 21 -0.84 3.21 -12.43
N THR A 22 -1.51 4.36 -12.28
CA THR A 22 -0.86 5.65 -11.98
C THR A 22 -0.69 5.93 -10.48
N ASN A 23 -1.26 5.10 -9.61
CA ASN A 23 -1.10 5.23 -8.15
C ASN A 23 0.35 4.99 -7.67
N ALA A 24 0.83 5.82 -6.74
CA ALA A 24 2.15 5.66 -6.15
C ALA A 24 2.20 4.48 -5.17
N LYS A 25 3.28 3.69 -5.23
CA LYS A 25 3.64 2.63 -4.27
C LYS A 25 4.99 2.97 -3.63
N ALA A 26 5.31 2.39 -2.47
CA ALA A 26 6.62 2.59 -1.83
C ALA A 26 7.77 2.26 -2.81
N GLY A 27 8.81 3.10 -2.82
CA GLY A 27 9.94 2.95 -3.75
C GLY A 27 9.71 3.56 -5.13
N MET A 28 8.68 4.41 -5.28
CA MET A 28 8.37 5.15 -6.50
C MET A 28 8.54 6.67 -6.30
N GLU A 29 9.23 7.08 -5.24
CA GLU A 29 9.58 8.48 -5.00
C GLU A 29 10.47 8.98 -6.15
N GLY A 30 10.13 10.13 -6.74
CA GLY A 30 10.89 10.71 -7.84
C GLY A 30 10.64 10.11 -9.23
N VAL A 31 9.72 9.15 -9.38
CA VAL A 31 9.31 8.65 -10.70
C VAL A 31 8.67 9.78 -11.52
N ASP A 32 9.08 9.90 -12.79
CA ASP A 32 8.45 10.78 -13.77
C ASP A 32 7.03 10.27 -14.11
N LYS A 33 6.05 10.79 -13.36
CA LYS A 33 4.65 10.39 -13.48
C LYS A 33 4.06 10.73 -14.84
N GLU A 34 4.48 11.84 -15.44
CA GLU A 34 3.97 12.26 -16.74
C GLU A 34 4.43 11.30 -17.83
N LYS A 35 5.72 10.94 -17.84
CA LYS A 35 6.25 9.93 -18.75
C LYS A 35 5.54 8.60 -18.59
N VAL A 36 5.34 8.13 -17.35
CA VAL A 36 4.64 6.88 -17.08
C VAL A 36 3.20 6.92 -17.59
N GLN A 37 2.46 7.98 -17.27
CA GLN A 37 1.07 8.15 -17.69
C GLN A 37 0.94 8.22 -19.22
N LYS A 38 1.85 8.96 -19.88
CA LYS A 38 1.91 9.03 -21.34
C LYS A 38 2.17 7.67 -21.98
N VAL A 39 3.13 6.90 -21.48
CA VAL A 39 3.41 5.55 -22.00
C VAL A 39 2.20 4.63 -21.82
N ILE A 40 1.58 4.61 -20.64
CA ILE A 40 0.40 3.79 -20.38
C ILE A 40 -0.75 4.18 -21.33
N TYR A 41 -1.01 5.48 -21.49
CA TYR A 41 -2.04 5.99 -22.40
C TYR A 41 -1.76 5.55 -23.84
N GLU A 42 -0.57 5.81 -24.36
CA GLU A 42 -0.19 5.50 -25.74
C GLU A 42 -0.27 4.00 -26.06
N MET A 43 0.05 3.15 -25.08
CA MET A 43 -0.04 1.69 -25.24
C MET A 43 -1.45 1.13 -25.04
N SER A 44 -2.33 1.88 -24.40
CA SER A 44 -3.69 1.43 -24.09
C SER A 44 -4.73 1.97 -25.07
N LYS A 45 -4.52 3.17 -25.63
CA LYS A 45 -5.49 3.86 -26.49
C LYS A 45 -5.95 2.98 -27.66
N GLY A 46 -7.25 2.99 -27.93
CA GLY A 46 -7.87 2.17 -28.98
C GLY A 46 -8.02 0.67 -28.67
N SER A 47 -7.59 0.21 -27.49
CA SER A 47 -7.86 -1.16 -27.04
C SER A 47 -9.25 -1.31 -26.42
N LYS A 48 -9.79 -2.54 -26.43
CA LYS A 48 -11.03 -2.89 -25.70
C LYS A 48 -10.92 -2.62 -24.20
N TYR A 49 -9.73 -2.77 -23.62
CA TYR A 49 -9.49 -2.44 -22.22
C TYR A 49 -9.66 -0.94 -21.98
N PHE A 50 -9.08 -0.10 -22.84
CA PHE A 50 -9.18 1.35 -22.74
C PHE A 50 -10.62 1.85 -22.89
N GLU A 51 -11.37 1.34 -23.88
CA GLU A 51 -12.81 1.64 -24.02
C GLU A 51 -13.61 1.26 -22.76
N ASN A 52 -13.28 0.13 -22.15
CA ASN A 52 -13.91 -0.31 -20.92
C ASN A 52 -13.55 0.59 -19.72
N GLU A 53 -12.31 1.04 -19.60
CA GLU A 53 -11.90 1.99 -18.57
C GLU A 53 -12.59 3.35 -18.75
N GLN A 54 -12.69 3.87 -19.98
CA GLN A 54 -13.46 5.08 -20.28
C GLN A 54 -14.94 4.93 -19.89
N ARG A 55 -15.55 3.77 -20.16
CA ARG A 55 -16.92 3.48 -19.74
C ARG A 55 -17.06 3.51 -18.21
N LYS A 56 -16.14 2.88 -17.48
CA LYS A 56 -16.15 2.88 -16.00
C LYS A 56 -15.95 4.29 -15.44
N GLU A 57 -15.08 5.08 -16.05
CA GLU A 57 -14.86 6.47 -15.67
C GLU A 57 -16.11 7.31 -15.87
N ALA A 58 -16.79 7.17 -17.02
CA ALA A 58 -18.06 7.84 -17.29
C ALA A 58 -19.15 7.45 -16.26
N ILE A 59 -19.25 6.16 -15.92
CA ILE A 59 -20.18 5.68 -14.87
C ILE A 59 -19.81 6.30 -13.51
N THR A 60 -18.53 6.36 -13.17
CA THR A 60 -18.06 6.95 -11.91
C THR A 60 -18.37 8.44 -11.86
N LYS A 61 -18.17 9.17 -12.96
CA LYS A 61 -18.52 10.58 -13.09
C LYS A 61 -20.03 10.80 -12.90
N GLN A 62 -20.87 9.99 -13.55
CA GLN A 62 -22.32 10.06 -13.36
C GLN A 62 -22.73 9.84 -11.90
N LYS A 63 -22.09 8.89 -11.20
CA LYS A 63 -22.33 8.68 -9.76
C LYS A 63 -21.91 9.89 -8.92
N ILE A 64 -20.76 10.49 -9.21
CA ILE A 64 -20.28 11.70 -8.53
C ILE A 64 -21.27 12.85 -8.75
N ASP A 65 -21.71 13.06 -9.98
CA ASP A 65 -22.66 14.13 -10.31
C ASP A 65 -24.02 13.89 -9.65
N HIS A 66 -24.47 12.64 -9.59
CA HIS A 66 -25.67 12.25 -8.84
C HIS A 66 -25.54 12.57 -7.34
N LEU A 67 -24.43 12.18 -6.71
CA LEU A 67 -24.17 12.47 -5.29
C LEU A 67 -24.10 13.99 -5.04
N ARG A 68 -23.43 14.74 -5.92
CA ARG A 68 -23.41 16.21 -5.85
C ARG A 68 -24.80 16.82 -5.94
N ALA A 69 -25.64 16.33 -6.85
CA ALA A 69 -27.01 16.79 -6.99
C ALA A 69 -27.88 16.43 -5.76
N GLN A 70 -27.61 15.30 -5.09
CA GLN A 70 -28.25 14.95 -3.81
C GLN A 70 -27.78 15.89 -2.69
N CYS A 71 -26.47 16.13 -2.57
CA CYS A 71 -25.93 17.08 -1.59
C CYS A 71 -26.48 18.50 -1.78
N ALA A 72 -26.66 18.95 -3.03
CA ALA A 72 -27.21 20.27 -3.32
C ALA A 72 -28.70 20.44 -2.92
N LYS A 73 -29.41 19.35 -2.63
CA LYS A 73 -30.80 19.38 -2.16
C LYS A 73 -30.91 19.42 -0.63
N LEU A 74 -29.81 19.22 0.09
CA LEU A 74 -29.82 19.24 1.55
C LEU A 74 -30.08 20.65 2.06
N THR A 75 -30.99 20.77 3.02
CA THR A 75 -31.28 22.02 3.72
C THR A 75 -30.39 22.17 4.95
N ASP A 76 -30.30 23.39 5.50
CA ASP A 76 -29.58 23.64 6.75
C ASP A 76 -30.14 22.79 7.92
N ASN A 77 -31.45 22.51 7.91
CA ASN A 77 -32.09 21.64 8.89
C ASN A 77 -31.62 20.18 8.74
N ASP A 78 -31.49 19.69 7.50
CA ASP A 78 -30.97 18.33 7.23
C ASP A 78 -29.51 18.24 7.70
N ILE A 79 -28.68 19.23 7.35
CA ILE A 79 -27.27 19.28 7.75
C ILE A 79 -27.16 19.30 9.28
N SER A 80 -27.92 20.17 9.95
CA SER A 80 -27.91 20.25 11.41
C SER A 80 -28.37 18.93 12.07
N HIS A 81 -29.38 18.27 11.50
CA HIS A 81 -29.83 16.96 11.98
C HIS A 81 -28.71 15.91 11.86
N PHE A 82 -28.12 15.76 10.67
CA PHE A 82 -27.06 14.76 10.46
C PHE A 82 -25.77 15.09 11.19
N GLN A 83 -25.46 16.36 11.42
CA GLN A 83 -24.34 16.77 12.25
C GLN A 83 -24.52 16.28 13.69
N LYS A 84 -25.71 16.43 14.28
CA LYS A 84 -26.00 15.90 15.63
C LYS A 84 -25.88 14.38 15.69
N VAL A 85 -26.33 13.68 14.65
CA VAL A 85 -26.17 12.22 14.54
C VAL A 85 -24.69 11.83 14.50
N ALA A 86 -23.88 12.55 13.72
CA ALA A 86 -22.44 12.32 13.63
C ALA A 86 -21.73 12.64 14.95
N GLU A 87 -22.04 13.75 15.59
CA GLU A 87 -21.47 14.16 16.89
C GLU A 87 -21.77 13.12 17.98
N HIS A 88 -23.01 12.62 18.05
CA HIS A 88 -23.36 11.54 18.97
C HIS A 88 -22.53 10.29 18.71
N LYS A 89 -22.35 9.92 17.43
CA LYS A 89 -21.54 8.74 17.08
C LYS A 89 -20.06 8.93 17.40
N ILE A 90 -19.52 10.13 17.20
CA ILE A 90 -18.15 10.49 17.57
C ILE A 90 -17.97 10.31 19.08
N LEU A 91 -18.87 10.85 19.90
CA LEU A 91 -18.80 10.71 21.36
C LEU A 91 -18.82 9.24 21.80
N GLU A 92 -19.68 8.42 21.19
CA GLU A 92 -19.75 6.97 21.47
C GLU A 92 -18.44 6.25 21.11
N LEU A 93 -17.84 6.58 19.96
CA LEU A 93 -16.59 5.98 19.50
C LEU A 93 -15.38 6.46 20.32
N GLU A 94 -15.35 7.74 20.70
CA GLU A 94 -14.29 8.28 21.57
C GLU A 94 -14.36 7.65 22.97
N ALA A 95 -15.56 7.47 23.53
CA ALA A 95 -15.74 6.84 24.84
C ALA A 95 -15.31 5.36 24.86
N SER A 96 -15.30 4.69 23.71
CA SER A 96 -14.89 3.29 23.56
C SER A 96 -13.48 3.11 22.97
N ARG A 97 -12.73 4.19 22.78
CA ARG A 97 -11.37 4.15 22.25
C ARG A 97 -10.43 3.35 23.16
N ASP A 98 -9.86 2.27 22.64
CA ASP A 98 -8.84 1.47 23.33
C ASP A 98 -7.43 1.80 22.80
N LEU A 99 -6.58 2.39 23.65
CA LEU A 99 -5.16 2.64 23.36
C LEU A 99 -4.23 1.70 24.17
N SER A 100 -4.79 0.72 24.89
CA SER A 100 -4.01 -0.23 25.69
C SER A 100 -3.30 -1.29 24.84
N LYS A 101 -3.73 -1.48 23.58
CA LYS A 101 -3.17 -2.47 22.68
C LYS A 101 -2.00 -1.91 21.89
N ILE A 102 -0.97 -2.73 21.74
CA ILE A 102 0.16 -2.45 20.84
C ILE A 102 0.06 -3.45 19.70
N TRP A 103 -0.35 -2.97 18.53
CA TRP A 103 -0.41 -3.75 17.30
C TRP A 103 0.83 -3.53 16.47
N LEU A 104 1.37 -4.63 15.94
CA LEU A 104 2.42 -4.61 14.94
C LEU A 104 1.84 -5.14 13.62
N HIS A 105 2.01 -4.37 12.55
CA HIS A 105 1.84 -4.87 11.19
C HIS A 105 3.20 -5.07 10.55
N THR A 106 3.39 -6.18 9.85
CA THR A 106 4.62 -6.51 9.12
C THR A 106 4.29 -6.84 7.67
N ASP A 107 5.13 -6.36 6.75
CA ASP A 107 4.95 -6.45 5.31
C ASP A 107 6.33 -6.69 4.65
N MET A 108 6.53 -7.85 4.03
CA MET A 108 7.81 -8.21 3.40
C MET A 108 8.12 -7.32 2.19
N ASP A 109 9.37 -6.87 2.07
CA ASP A 109 9.73 -5.87 1.07
C ASP A 109 9.86 -6.47 -0.33
N ALA A 110 8.95 -6.08 -1.23
CA ALA A 110 8.89 -6.59 -2.60
C ALA A 110 8.95 -8.13 -2.68
N PHE A 111 8.23 -8.80 -1.78
CA PHE A 111 8.40 -10.21 -1.40
C PHE A 111 8.85 -11.16 -2.53
N TYR A 112 8.02 -11.37 -3.56
CA TYR A 112 8.36 -12.31 -4.63
C TYR A 112 9.65 -11.94 -5.37
N ALA A 113 9.88 -10.65 -5.65
CA ALA A 113 11.09 -10.22 -6.34
C ALA A 113 12.34 -10.44 -5.46
N THR A 114 12.25 -10.14 -4.16
CA THR A 114 13.35 -10.34 -3.22
C THR A 114 13.66 -11.82 -3.02
N VAL A 115 12.65 -12.69 -2.99
CA VAL A 115 12.83 -14.15 -2.97
C VAL A 115 13.57 -14.64 -4.22
N GLU A 116 13.17 -14.18 -5.41
CA GLU A 116 13.88 -14.57 -6.64
C GLU A 116 15.33 -14.07 -6.69
N ILE A 117 15.61 -12.87 -6.14
CA ILE A 117 16.97 -12.33 -6.03
C ILE A 117 17.82 -13.15 -5.04
N LEU A 118 17.23 -13.60 -3.94
CA LEU A 118 17.92 -14.42 -2.94
C LEU A 118 18.36 -15.77 -3.54
N GLU A 119 17.49 -16.38 -4.34
CA GLU A 119 17.73 -17.69 -4.97
C GLU A 119 18.64 -17.61 -6.19
N ASN A 120 18.65 -16.46 -6.86
CA ASN A 120 19.53 -16.19 -7.98
C ASN A 120 20.23 -14.83 -7.79
N PRO A 121 21.39 -14.81 -7.10
CA PRO A 121 22.12 -13.57 -6.83
C PRO A 121 22.53 -12.77 -8.07
N SER A 122 22.53 -13.38 -9.27
CA SER A 122 22.80 -12.66 -10.53
C SER A 122 21.72 -11.64 -10.91
N LEU A 123 20.55 -11.68 -10.24
CA LEU A 123 19.45 -10.74 -10.41
C LEU A 123 19.61 -9.47 -9.54
N LYS A 124 20.54 -9.48 -8.57
CA LYS A 124 20.73 -8.36 -7.64
C LYS A 124 21.09 -7.08 -8.40
N GLY A 125 20.42 -5.98 -8.05
CA GLY A 125 20.63 -4.66 -8.65
C GLY A 125 20.03 -4.48 -10.05
N LYS A 126 19.36 -5.50 -10.61
CA LYS A 126 18.67 -5.39 -11.90
C LYS A 126 17.20 -5.01 -11.71
N PRO A 127 16.60 -4.23 -12.62
CA PRO A 127 15.17 -4.02 -12.63
C PRO A 127 14.47 -5.36 -12.94
N LEU A 128 13.87 -5.95 -11.91
CA LEU A 128 13.19 -7.24 -11.96
C LEU A 128 11.68 -7.08 -11.77
N ALA A 129 10.90 -7.85 -12.56
CA ALA A 129 9.48 -8.10 -12.35
C ALA A 129 9.19 -9.61 -12.27
N VAL A 130 8.38 -10.01 -11.29
CA VAL A 130 7.83 -11.36 -11.18
C VAL A 130 6.45 -11.36 -11.84
N GLY A 131 6.23 -12.25 -12.81
CA GLY A 131 4.97 -12.34 -13.54
C GLY A 131 5.17 -12.76 -15.00
N SER A 132 4.40 -12.15 -15.89
CA SER A 132 4.44 -12.41 -17.32
C SER A 132 4.24 -11.13 -18.12
N MET A 133 4.38 -11.22 -19.45
CA MET A 133 4.01 -10.13 -20.36
C MET A 133 2.56 -9.68 -20.21
N SER A 134 1.66 -10.57 -19.78
CA SER A 134 0.25 -10.25 -19.56
C SER A 134 0.03 -9.47 -18.27
N MET A 135 0.75 -9.80 -17.19
CA MET A 135 0.53 -9.20 -15.87
C MET A 135 1.75 -9.35 -14.96
N ILE A 136 2.15 -8.26 -14.31
CA ILE A 136 3.18 -8.23 -13.27
C ILE A 136 2.52 -8.47 -11.90
N ALA A 137 3.00 -9.47 -11.17
CA ALA A 137 2.58 -9.75 -9.79
C ALA A 137 3.33 -8.84 -8.80
N THR A 138 4.65 -8.72 -8.93
CA THR A 138 5.45 -7.80 -8.12
C THR A 138 6.62 -7.25 -8.92
N ALA A 139 7.08 -6.05 -8.54
CA ALA A 139 8.27 -5.42 -9.10
C ALA A 139 9.26 -5.09 -7.97
N SER A 140 10.54 -5.34 -8.25
CA SER A 140 11.68 -4.91 -7.44
C SER A 140 11.72 -3.39 -7.27
N TYR A 141 12.43 -2.91 -6.25
CA TYR A 141 12.59 -1.47 -6.03
C TYR A 141 13.34 -0.79 -7.17
N GLU A 142 14.28 -1.50 -7.80
CA GLU A 142 15.01 -1.06 -8.99
C GLU A 142 14.06 -0.83 -10.17
N ALA A 143 13.12 -1.75 -10.42
CA ALA A 143 12.12 -1.58 -11.47
C ALA A 143 11.10 -0.47 -11.15
N ARG A 144 10.74 -0.28 -9.88
CA ARG A 144 9.81 0.76 -9.43
C ARG A 144 10.27 2.18 -9.74
N LYS A 145 11.58 2.43 -9.77
CA LYS A 145 12.17 3.72 -10.21
C LYS A 145 11.82 4.10 -11.64
N PHE A 146 11.44 3.15 -12.48
CA PHE A 146 10.98 3.38 -13.86
C PHE A 146 9.45 3.47 -13.97
N GLY A 147 8.71 3.39 -12.87
CA GLY A 147 7.25 3.32 -12.87
C GLY A 147 6.66 1.92 -12.94
N VAL A 148 7.49 0.87 -13.05
CA VAL A 148 7.04 -0.52 -13.14
C VAL A 148 6.51 -0.99 -11.79
N ARG A 149 5.32 -1.59 -11.76
CA ARG A 149 4.66 -2.00 -10.51
C ARG A 149 3.73 -3.20 -10.68
N ALA A 150 3.31 -3.75 -9.55
CA ALA A 150 2.29 -4.79 -9.49
C ALA A 150 0.99 -4.34 -10.19
N ALA A 151 0.27 -5.32 -10.74
CA ALA A 151 -0.93 -5.18 -11.55
C ALA A 151 -0.75 -4.47 -12.90
N MET A 152 0.46 -4.05 -13.28
CA MET A 152 0.73 -3.51 -14.61
C MET A 152 0.92 -4.66 -15.63
N PRO A 153 0.38 -4.55 -16.87
CA PRO A 153 0.74 -5.48 -17.93
C PRO A 153 2.24 -5.47 -18.22
N GLY A 154 2.85 -6.66 -18.33
CA GLY A 154 4.30 -6.78 -18.49
C GLY A 154 4.86 -6.10 -19.74
N PHE A 155 4.12 -6.13 -20.85
CA PHE A 155 4.52 -5.43 -22.08
C PHE A 155 4.61 -3.89 -21.91
N ILE A 156 3.78 -3.30 -21.05
CA ILE A 156 3.89 -1.88 -20.67
C ILE A 156 5.12 -1.68 -19.79
N GLY A 157 5.36 -2.59 -18.84
CA GLY A 157 6.57 -2.59 -18.02
C GLY A 157 7.86 -2.57 -18.85
N CYS A 158 7.95 -3.41 -19.89
CA CYS A 158 9.09 -3.41 -20.83
C CYS A 158 9.25 -2.08 -21.59
N LYS A 159 8.15 -1.39 -21.89
CA LYS A 159 8.23 -0.08 -22.56
C LYS A 159 8.76 1.01 -21.62
N LEU A 160 8.39 0.95 -20.34
CA LEU A 160 8.89 1.84 -19.30
C LEU A 160 10.36 1.58 -18.96
N CYS A 161 10.75 0.31 -18.93
CA CYS A 161 12.09 -0.15 -18.61
C CYS A 161 12.52 -1.23 -19.61
N PRO A 162 13.26 -0.88 -20.68
CA PRO A 162 13.71 -1.83 -21.70
C PRO A 162 14.63 -2.93 -21.16
N GLU A 163 15.32 -2.68 -20.05
CA GLU A 163 16.20 -3.62 -19.36
C GLU A 163 15.47 -4.52 -18.35
N LEU A 164 14.13 -4.43 -18.27
CA LEU A 164 13.32 -5.16 -17.30
C LEU A 164 13.46 -6.67 -17.48
N VAL A 165 13.95 -7.33 -16.43
CA VAL A 165 14.06 -8.79 -16.36
C VAL A 165 12.74 -9.38 -15.86
N PHE A 166 12.25 -10.40 -16.53
CA PHE A 166 11.07 -11.16 -16.09
C PHE A 166 11.47 -12.49 -15.48
N VAL A 167 10.88 -12.79 -14.32
CA VAL A 167 10.95 -14.11 -13.68
C VAL A 167 9.54 -14.67 -13.52
N ARG A 168 9.37 -15.96 -13.84
CA ARG A 168 8.09 -16.65 -13.66
C ARG A 168 7.81 -16.85 -12.16
N PRO A 169 6.56 -16.66 -11.69
CA PRO A 169 6.22 -16.90 -10.30
C PRO A 169 6.50 -18.35 -9.88
N ASN A 170 7.12 -18.54 -8.71
CA ASN A 170 7.27 -19.83 -8.05
C ASN A 170 6.56 -19.81 -6.67
N PHE A 171 5.29 -20.21 -6.65
CA PHE A 171 4.46 -20.16 -5.45
C PHE A 171 4.82 -21.16 -4.36
N GLU A 172 5.44 -22.30 -4.72
CA GLU A 172 5.95 -23.26 -3.74
C GLU A 172 7.04 -22.59 -2.90
N ARG A 173 7.97 -21.92 -3.57
CA ARG A 173 9.03 -21.17 -2.91
C ARG A 173 8.49 -19.99 -2.09
N TYR A 174 7.54 -19.23 -2.60
CA TYR A 174 6.95 -18.10 -1.85
C TYR A 174 6.23 -18.59 -0.59
N THR A 175 5.54 -19.72 -0.69
CA THR A 175 4.90 -20.38 0.47
C THR A 175 5.95 -20.81 1.49
N TYR A 176 7.05 -21.43 1.05
CA TYR A 176 8.14 -21.84 1.93
C TYR A 176 8.72 -20.67 2.75
N TYR A 177 9.10 -19.56 2.11
CA TYR A 177 9.61 -18.38 2.83
C TYR A 177 8.55 -17.71 3.72
N SER A 178 7.28 -17.74 3.31
CA SER A 178 6.17 -17.28 4.14
C SER A 178 6.05 -18.10 5.43
N GLU A 179 6.13 -19.43 5.33
CA GLU A 179 6.07 -20.33 6.48
C GLU A 179 7.24 -20.13 7.44
N LEU A 180 8.46 -19.91 6.93
CA LEU A 180 9.61 -19.54 7.77
C LEU A 180 9.36 -18.24 8.52
N THR A 181 8.86 -17.22 7.83
CA THR A 181 8.53 -15.92 8.44
C THR A 181 7.43 -16.06 9.50
N ARG A 182 6.40 -16.88 9.23
CA ARG A 182 5.30 -17.15 10.18
C ARG A 182 5.77 -17.86 11.45
N LYS A 183 6.78 -18.73 11.38
CA LYS A 183 7.41 -19.32 12.57
C LYS A 183 8.07 -18.26 13.47
N VAL A 184 8.58 -17.17 12.89
CA VAL A 184 9.09 -16.04 13.66
C VAL A 184 7.93 -15.26 14.30
N PHE A 185 6.85 -14.99 13.56
CA PHE A 185 5.67 -14.30 14.11
C PHE A 185 5.09 -14.99 15.34
N GLN A 186 4.99 -16.33 15.31
CA GLN A 186 4.48 -17.15 16.42
C GLN A 186 5.25 -16.95 17.74
N ARG A 187 6.52 -16.51 17.69
CA ARG A 187 7.33 -16.21 18.89
C ARG A 187 6.84 -14.97 19.63
N TYR A 188 6.19 -14.04 18.92
CA TYR A 188 5.74 -12.75 19.45
C TYR A 188 4.21 -12.70 19.66
N ASP A 189 3.45 -13.37 18.81
CA ASP A 189 2.01 -13.55 18.94
C ASP A 189 1.59 -14.92 18.38
N PRO A 190 1.18 -15.89 19.20
CA PRO A 190 0.72 -17.21 18.72
C PRO A 190 -0.62 -17.12 17.96
N ASN A 191 -1.37 -16.03 18.12
CA ASN A 191 -2.68 -15.81 17.49
C ASN A 191 -2.61 -14.74 16.38
N PHE A 192 -1.42 -14.50 15.82
CA PHE A 192 -1.26 -13.53 14.73
C PHE A 192 -2.21 -13.82 13.56
N VAL A 193 -2.55 -12.77 12.82
CA VAL A 193 -3.44 -12.87 11.65
C VAL A 193 -2.65 -12.56 10.40
N ALA A 194 -2.35 -13.59 9.59
CA ALA A 194 -1.80 -13.40 8.25
C ALA A 194 -2.91 -13.02 7.25
N THR A 195 -2.69 -11.95 6.49
CA THR A 195 -3.60 -11.51 5.41
C THR A 195 -3.17 -12.01 4.05
N SER A 196 -1.88 -12.27 3.85
CA SER A 196 -1.29 -12.78 2.62
C SER A 196 -0.09 -13.69 2.93
N LEU A 197 0.73 -13.99 1.91
CA LEU A 197 2.01 -14.66 2.13
C LEU A 197 3.06 -13.75 2.78
N ASP A 198 2.94 -12.44 2.61
CA ASP A 198 3.93 -11.43 3.00
C ASP A 198 3.45 -10.45 4.07
N GLU A 199 2.19 -10.50 4.50
CA GLU A 199 1.63 -9.56 5.47
C GLU A 199 0.98 -10.27 6.67
N ALA A 200 1.19 -9.70 7.86
CA ALA A 200 0.57 -10.16 9.10
C ALA A 200 0.35 -9.04 10.13
N TYR A 201 -0.67 -9.23 10.97
CA TYR A 201 -0.93 -8.43 12.17
C TYR A 201 -0.64 -9.25 13.42
N LEU A 202 0.10 -8.66 14.36
CA LEU A 202 0.47 -9.26 15.64
C LEU A 202 0.01 -8.34 16.77
N ASN A 203 -0.63 -8.90 17.79
CA ASN A 203 -0.89 -8.20 19.04
C ASN A 203 0.31 -8.40 19.98
N ILE A 204 1.24 -7.45 19.96
CA ILE A 204 2.48 -7.53 20.73
C ILE A 204 2.35 -6.98 22.15
N THR A 205 1.15 -6.61 22.58
CA THR A 205 0.89 -6.07 23.93
C THR A 205 1.45 -6.97 25.03
N LYS A 206 1.20 -8.29 24.94
CA LYS A 206 1.64 -9.25 25.96
C LYS A 206 3.17 -9.37 26.00
N VAL A 207 3.82 -9.49 24.84
CA VAL A 207 5.27 -9.64 24.78
C VAL A 207 6.00 -8.37 25.25
N CYS A 208 5.47 -7.19 24.94
CA CYS A 208 5.99 -5.92 25.48
C CYS A 208 5.88 -5.89 27.01
N PHE A 209 4.71 -6.24 27.55
CA PHE A 209 4.48 -6.24 28.99
C PHE A 209 5.34 -7.27 29.74
N ASP A 210 5.34 -8.53 29.31
CA ASP A 210 6.04 -9.62 30.00
C ASP A 210 7.57 -9.41 30.02
N ARG A 211 8.11 -8.79 28.96
CA ARG A 211 9.56 -8.57 28.80
C ARG A 211 10.01 -7.18 29.24
N GLY A 212 9.08 -6.26 29.51
CA GLY A 212 9.39 -4.86 29.85
C GLY A 212 10.08 -4.09 28.73
N ILE A 213 9.72 -4.37 27.46
CA ILE A 213 10.29 -3.73 26.27
C ILE A 213 9.22 -3.00 25.46
N THR A 214 9.66 -2.04 24.66
CA THR A 214 8.80 -1.23 23.80
C THR A 214 8.37 -1.99 22.53
N GLY A 215 7.32 -1.50 21.88
CA GLY A 215 6.92 -2.02 20.57
C GLY A 215 7.97 -1.78 19.48
N GLU A 216 8.80 -0.74 19.61
CA GLU A 216 9.93 -0.47 18.73
C GLU A 216 11.01 -1.55 18.82
N GLU A 217 11.36 -1.96 20.05
CA GLU A 217 12.31 -3.03 20.30
C GLU A 217 11.78 -4.36 19.75
N VAL A 218 10.51 -4.69 19.99
CA VAL A 218 9.86 -5.88 19.42
C VAL A 218 9.88 -5.87 17.89
N ALA A 219 9.57 -4.72 17.26
CA ALA A 219 9.63 -4.60 15.81
C ALA A 219 11.04 -4.80 15.25
N THR A 220 12.05 -4.24 15.93
CA THR A 220 13.46 -4.38 15.57
C THR A 220 13.92 -5.84 15.66
N GLU A 221 13.60 -6.50 16.78
CA GLU A 221 13.92 -7.92 17.00
C GLU A 221 13.21 -8.84 15.99
N LEU A 222 11.92 -8.60 15.73
CA LEU A 222 11.14 -9.39 14.78
C LEU A 222 11.71 -9.26 13.37
N ARG A 223 12.03 -8.04 12.91
CA ARG A 223 12.64 -7.80 11.61
C ARG A 223 14.02 -8.45 11.51
N GLY A 224 14.83 -8.33 12.56
CA GLY A 224 16.15 -8.97 12.64
C GLY A 224 16.07 -10.50 12.59
N ALA A 225 15.13 -11.10 13.34
CA ALA A 225 14.90 -12.54 13.34
C ALA A 225 14.42 -13.05 11.98
N ILE A 226 13.50 -12.35 11.31
CA ILE A 226 13.08 -12.69 9.95
C ILE A 226 14.27 -12.66 9.00
N HIS A 227 15.11 -11.63 9.09
CA HIS A 227 16.30 -11.54 8.24
C HIS A 227 17.29 -12.67 8.49
N GLN A 228 17.54 -13.03 9.75
CA GLN A 228 18.42 -14.14 10.11
C GLN A 228 17.91 -15.49 9.62
N GLU A 229 16.60 -15.74 9.72
CA GLU A 229 15.97 -17.04 9.40
C GLU A 229 15.70 -17.20 7.89
N THR A 230 15.53 -16.10 7.15
CA THR A 230 15.08 -16.14 5.75
C THR A 230 16.02 -15.46 4.76
N GLY A 231 16.92 -14.59 5.21
CA GLY A 231 17.70 -13.69 4.35
C GLY A 231 16.89 -12.54 3.74
N LEU A 232 15.57 -12.47 3.97
CA LEU A 232 14.68 -11.44 3.43
C LEU A 232 14.54 -10.26 4.41
N THR A 233 14.08 -9.11 3.93
CA THR A 233 13.75 -7.96 4.77
C THR A 233 12.25 -7.71 4.81
N CYS A 234 11.79 -7.10 5.90
CA CYS A 234 10.44 -6.56 5.99
C CYS A 234 10.44 -5.18 6.63
N SER A 235 9.36 -4.46 6.36
CA SER A 235 9.01 -3.25 7.09
C SER A 235 7.93 -3.53 8.12
N ALA A 236 7.92 -2.73 9.19
CA ALA A 236 6.98 -2.88 10.29
C ALA A 236 6.34 -1.55 10.69
N GLY A 237 5.07 -1.60 11.09
CA GLY A 237 4.35 -0.47 11.66
C GLY A 237 3.82 -0.85 13.03
N VAL A 238 4.05 0.00 14.03
CA VAL A 238 3.53 -0.21 15.39
C VAL A 238 2.55 0.90 15.72
N ALA A 239 1.34 0.55 16.18
CA ALA A 239 0.31 1.52 16.49
C ALA A 239 -0.76 0.95 17.46
N PRO A 240 -1.70 1.79 17.95
CA PRO A 240 -2.75 1.36 18.88
C PRO A 240 -3.81 0.42 18.29
N ASN A 241 -3.94 0.37 16.96
CA ASN A 241 -4.88 -0.50 16.26
C ASN A 241 -4.30 -0.98 14.93
N ARG A 242 -4.93 -2.03 14.38
CA ARG A 242 -4.50 -2.68 13.14
C ARG A 242 -4.49 -1.73 11.94
N MET A 243 -5.54 -0.91 11.79
CA MET A 243 -5.66 0.01 10.64
C MET A 243 -4.47 0.96 10.58
N ILE A 244 -4.14 1.61 11.70
CA ILE A 244 -3.02 2.54 11.74
C ILE A 244 -1.68 1.80 11.63
N ALA A 245 -1.53 0.62 12.25
CA ALA A 245 -0.31 -0.17 12.14
C ALA A 245 0.02 -0.51 10.68
N LYS A 246 -0.99 -0.85 9.86
CA LYS A 246 -0.81 -1.08 8.41
C LYS A 246 -0.33 0.17 7.68
N VAL A 247 -0.88 1.33 8.01
CA VAL A 247 -0.43 2.60 7.41
C VAL A 247 1.03 2.86 7.79
N CYS A 248 1.38 2.68 9.06
CA CYS A 248 2.73 2.89 9.58
C CYS A 248 3.76 1.98 8.88
N SER A 249 3.44 0.71 8.60
CA SER A 249 4.38 -0.21 7.95
C SER A 249 4.78 0.21 6.55
N ASP A 250 3.99 1.06 5.88
CA ASP A 250 4.26 1.54 4.54
C ASP A 250 5.11 2.83 4.51
N ILE A 251 5.26 3.54 5.64
CA ILE A 251 5.91 4.87 5.69
C ILE A 251 7.42 4.77 5.41
N ASN A 252 8.10 3.88 6.12
CA ASN A 252 9.56 3.71 6.05
C ASN A 252 9.96 2.47 5.23
N LYS A 253 9.21 2.15 4.17
CA LYS A 253 9.58 1.06 3.24
C LYS A 253 10.69 1.52 2.28
N PRO A 254 11.63 0.62 1.90
CA PRO A 254 11.84 -0.75 2.41
C PRO A 254 12.68 -0.83 3.69
N ASN A 255 12.63 -1.99 4.35
CA ASN A 255 13.47 -2.38 5.47
C ASN A 255 13.58 -1.29 6.56
N GLY A 256 12.42 -0.75 6.94
CA GLY A 256 12.31 0.26 7.97
C GLY A 256 11.06 0.05 8.81
N GLN A 257 10.96 0.79 9.90
CA GLN A 257 9.80 0.73 10.77
C GLN A 257 9.32 2.12 11.16
N PHE A 258 8.03 2.24 11.46
CA PHE A 258 7.43 3.47 11.97
C PHE A 258 6.55 3.15 13.16
N ILE A 259 6.75 3.88 14.25
CA ILE A 259 6.06 3.66 15.52
C ILE A 259 5.22 4.89 15.76
N LEU A 260 3.90 4.69 15.81
CA LEU A 260 2.98 5.69 16.31
C LEU A 260 2.73 5.40 17.79
N PRO A 261 3.05 6.33 18.71
CA PRO A 261 2.85 6.08 20.13
C PRO A 261 1.36 5.90 20.47
N ASN A 262 1.12 5.20 21.58
CA ASN A 262 -0.22 4.91 22.09
C ASN A 262 -0.82 6.08 22.87
N ASP A 263 -0.84 7.25 22.24
CA ASP A 263 -1.41 8.47 22.82
C ASP A 263 -2.42 9.11 21.85
N GLN A 264 -3.44 9.74 22.42
CA GLN A 264 -4.55 10.29 21.65
C GLN A 264 -4.12 11.45 20.75
N GLU A 265 -3.18 12.29 21.21
CA GLU A 265 -2.74 13.49 20.49
C GLU A 265 -1.93 13.13 19.24
N ALA A 266 -0.98 12.20 19.36
CA ALA A 266 -0.20 11.66 18.26
C ALA A 266 -1.11 10.95 17.25
N VAL A 267 -2.06 10.12 17.70
CA VAL A 267 -3.03 9.48 16.81
C VAL A 267 -3.83 10.51 16.03
N THR A 268 -4.36 11.53 16.71
CA THR A 268 -5.16 12.59 16.08
C THR A 268 -4.34 13.40 15.08
N THR A 269 -3.10 13.75 15.44
CA THR A 269 -2.16 14.49 14.60
C THR A 269 -1.75 13.68 13.36
N PHE A 270 -1.49 12.39 13.54
CA PHE A 270 -1.16 11.48 12.45
C PHE A 270 -2.32 11.33 11.47
N VAL A 271 -3.54 11.07 11.97
CA VAL A 271 -4.72 10.86 11.12
C VAL A 271 -5.14 12.14 10.39
N SER A 272 -5.01 13.32 11.02
CA SER A 272 -5.42 14.60 10.40
C SER A 272 -4.59 14.97 9.17
N THR A 273 -3.36 14.48 9.07
CA THR A 273 -2.44 14.72 7.94
C THR A 273 -2.42 13.57 6.93
N LEU A 274 -3.09 12.45 7.22
CA LEU A 274 -3.03 11.24 6.41
C LEU A 274 -3.93 11.37 5.16
N PRO A 275 -3.38 11.22 3.94
CA PRO A 275 -4.21 11.18 2.74
C PRO A 275 -5.19 10.00 2.77
N ILE A 276 -6.48 10.23 2.50
CA ILE A 276 -7.53 9.19 2.55
C ILE A 276 -7.15 7.93 1.75
N ARG A 277 -6.46 8.09 0.60
CA ARG A 277 -5.97 6.98 -0.24
C ARG A 277 -5.00 6.02 0.46
N LYS A 278 -4.42 6.41 1.60
CA LYS A 278 -3.52 5.59 2.41
C LYS A 278 -4.28 4.77 3.47
N VAL A 279 -5.53 5.11 3.76
CA VAL A 279 -6.37 4.35 4.69
C VAL A 279 -6.87 3.09 3.99
N LEU A 280 -6.54 1.92 4.55
CA LEU A 280 -6.97 0.65 4.00
C LEU A 280 -8.39 0.32 4.52
N LEU A 281 -9.40 0.35 3.66
CA LEU A 281 -10.79 0.04 4.03
C LEU A 281 -11.11 -1.46 4.16
N PHE A 282 -10.16 -2.35 3.83
CA PHE A 282 -10.35 -3.80 3.87
C PHE A 282 -9.69 -4.44 5.09
N LEU A 283 -10.27 -4.21 6.26
CA LEU A 283 -10.18 -5.14 7.39
C LEU A 283 -11.53 -5.87 7.48
N VAL A 284 -11.86 -6.70 6.47
CA VAL A 284 -12.93 -7.69 6.63
C VAL A 284 -12.31 -8.93 7.24
N VAL A 285 -12.13 -8.92 8.56
CA VAL A 285 -11.92 -10.17 9.30
C VAL A 285 -13.27 -10.89 9.27
N LYS A 286 -13.33 -12.07 8.65
CA LYS A 286 -14.57 -12.82 8.44
C LYS A 286 -15.34 -13.19 9.72
N ASN A 287 -14.85 -12.92 10.93
CA ASN A 287 -15.52 -13.27 12.19
C ASN A 287 -15.14 -12.35 13.37
N GLY A 288 -15.68 -11.13 13.43
CA GLY A 288 -15.62 -10.28 14.62
C GLY A 288 -15.94 -8.82 14.33
N PRO A 289 -16.46 -8.05 15.30
CA PRO A 289 -16.67 -6.62 15.10
C PRO A 289 -15.32 -5.92 14.92
N CYS A 290 -15.22 -5.15 13.83
CA CYS A 290 -14.10 -4.26 13.58
C CYS A 290 -14.29 -2.98 14.39
N PHE A 291 -13.54 -2.85 15.47
CA PHE A 291 -13.28 -1.59 16.14
C PHE A 291 -11.77 -1.44 16.29
#